data_AF-A0A2N4XV95-F1
#
_entry.id   AF-A0A2N4XV95-F1
#
_cell.length_a   1.000
_cell.length_b   1.000
_cell.length_c   1.000
_cell.angle_alpha   90.00
_cell.angle_beta   90.00
_cell.angle_gamma   90.00
#
_symmetry.space_group_name_H-M   'P 1'
#
loop_
_entity.id
_entity.type
_entity.pdbx_description
1 polymer ?
#
loop_
_entity_poly.entity_id
_entity_poly.type
_entity_poly.pdbx_seq_one_letter_code
_entity_poly.pdbx_strand_id
1 'polypeptide(L)' 'MLELNEAINQLREREPEDVCCSFCGKPQSAVGMLVPGPNSVYICDLCVTRAARLISTRS' A
#
# COMPACT_ATOMS: atom_id res chain seq x y z
N MET A 1 20.53 31.39 8.54
CA MET A 1 20.96 30.36 7.57
C MET A 1 21.03 28.96 8.15
N LEU A 2 21.15 28.76 9.47
CA LEU A 2 21.01 27.44 10.10
C LEU A 2 19.55 26.95 10.14
N GLU A 3 18.59 27.87 10.26
CA GLU A 3 17.16 27.56 10.34
C GLU A 3 16.58 26.98 9.03
N LEU A 4 17.18 27.29 7.88
CA LEU A 4 16.71 26.77 6.59
C LEU A 4 17.09 25.29 6.42
N ASN A 5 18.29 24.89 6.84
CA ASN A 5 18.72 23.49 6.77
C ASN A 5 17.93 22.59 7.73
N GLU A 6 17.55 23.11 8.89
CA GLU A 6 16.76 22.40 9.89
C GLU A 6 15.32 22.18 9.41
N ALA A 7 14.70 23.19 8.80
CA ALA A 7 13.38 23.06 8.16
C ALA A 7 13.39 22.13 6.93
N ILE A 8 14.47 22.11 6.15
CA ILE A 8 14.64 21.18 5.01
C ILE A 8 14.75 19.73 5.49
N ASN A 9 15.43 19.48 6.61
CA ASN A 9 15.52 18.14 7.20
C ASN A 9 14.16 17.65 7.73
N GLN A 10 13.34 18.53 8.31
CA GLN A 10 11.98 18.19 8.78
C GLN A 10 11.01 17.78 7.66
N LEU A 11 11.29 18.15 6.40
CA LEU A 11 10.50 17.72 5.23
C LEU A 11 11.02 16.41 4.60
N ARG A 12 12.24 15.96 4.95
CA ARG A 12 12.88 14.77 4.37
C ARG A 12 12.51 13.47 5.08
N GLU A 13 11.86 13.53 6.24
CA GLU A 13 11.38 12.37 7.00
C GLU A 13 9.91 12.03 6.69
N ARG A 14 9.51 12.12 5.41
CA ARG A 14 8.30 11.40 4.97
C ARG A 14 8.60 9.93 5.18
N GLU A 15 8.02 9.35 6.24
CA GLU A 15 7.85 7.91 6.38
C GLU A 15 7.54 7.33 4.99
N PRO A 16 8.26 6.30 4.52
CA PRO A 16 8.03 5.73 3.20
C PRO A 16 6.54 5.49 3.07
N GLU A 17 5.92 6.15 2.10
CA GLU A 17 4.47 6.14 1.90
C GLU A 17 4.00 4.69 1.98
N ASP A 18 3.31 4.35 3.07
CA ASP A 18 2.99 2.96 3.40
C ASP A 18 2.33 2.32 2.19
N VAL A 19 3.01 1.34 1.58
CA VAL A 19 2.48 0.68 0.40
C VAL A 19 1.19 -0.02 0.79
N CYS A 20 0.09 0.40 0.17
CA CYS A 20 -1.26 -0.04 0.51
C CYS A 20 -1.87 -0.88 -0.60
N CYS A 21 -2.72 -1.84 -0.21
CA CYS A 21 -3.56 -2.57 -1.15
C CYS A 21 -4.50 -1.60 -1.89
N SER A 22 -4.43 -1.58 -3.22
CA SER A 22 -5.26 -0.72 -4.07
C SER A 22 -6.75 -1.02 -4.01
N PHE A 23 -7.14 -2.17 -3.45
CA PHE A 23 -8.53 -2.64 -3.41
C PHE A 23 -9.20 -2.44 -2.04
N CYS A 24 -8.46 -2.57 -0.93
CA CYS A 24 -9.03 -2.40 0.42
C CYS A 24 -8.39 -1.27 1.24
N GLY A 25 -7.33 -0.64 0.74
CA GLY A 25 -6.63 0.47 1.40
C GLY A 25 -5.76 0.08 2.59
N LYS A 26 -5.68 -1.20 2.95
CA LYS A 26 -4.85 -1.64 4.08
C LYS A 26 -3.35 -1.54 3.76
N PRO A 27 -2.52 -1.06 4.69
CA PRO A 27 -1.07 -1.04 4.52
C PRO A 27 -0.48 -2.45 4.59
N GLN A 28 0.74 -2.63 4.08
CA GLN A 28 1.50 -3.88 4.15
C GLN A 28 1.62 -4.42 5.59
N SER A 29 1.71 -3.55 6.59
CA SER A 29 1.77 -3.91 8.02
C SER A 29 0.49 -4.57 8.56
N ALA A 30 -0.64 -4.44 7.85
CA ALA A 30 -1.96 -4.91 8.28
C ALA A 30 -2.49 -6.13 7.48
N VAL A 31 -1.66 -6.73 6.62
CA VAL A 31 -2.02 -7.87 5.77
C VAL A 31 -0.91 -8.92 5.77
N GLY A 32 -1.23 -10.17 5.44
CA GLY A 32 -0.23 -11.24 5.43
C GLY A 32 0.72 -11.17 4.24
N MET A 33 0.21 -10.70 3.09
CA MET A 33 0.99 -10.52 1.87
C MET A 33 0.46 -9.33 1.08
N LEU A 34 1.36 -8.60 0.42
CA LEU A 34 1.03 -7.55 -0.54
C LEU A 34 1.83 -7.78 -1.83
N VAL A 35 1.14 -8.01 -2.93
CA VAL A 35 1.72 -8.36 -4.23
C VAL A 35 1.71 -7.14 -5.14
N PRO A 36 2.86 -6.71 -5.69
CA PRO A 36 2.91 -5.63 -6.68
C PRO A 36 2.42 -6.11 -8.04
N GLY A 37 1.77 -5.20 -8.78
CA GLY A 37 1.36 -5.35 -10.16
C GLY A 37 1.86 -4.20 -11.05
N PRO A 38 1.54 -4.24 -12.35
CA PRO A 38 1.85 -3.14 -13.27
C PRO A 38 1.22 -1.82 -12.81
N ASN A 39 1.80 -0.69 -13.26
CA ASN A 39 1.25 0.66 -13.03
C ASN A 39 1.03 1.02 -11.54
N SER A 40 1.93 0.57 -10.65
CA SER A 40 1.89 0.88 -9.21
C SER A 40 0.62 0.40 -8.49
N VAL A 41 0.01 -0.68 -8.97
CA VAL A 41 -1.13 -1.35 -8.32
C VAL A 41 -0.62 -2.43 -7.37
N TYR A 42 -1.29 -2.60 -6.22
CA TYR A 42 -0.95 -3.62 -5.23
C TYR A 42 -2.21 -4.39 -4.79
N ILE A 43 -2.11 -5.71 -4.62
CA ILE A 43 -3.22 -6.55 -4.13
C ILE A 43 -2.77 -7.41 -2.95
N CYS A 44 -3.57 -7.45 -1.88
CA CYS A 44 -3.30 -8.29 -0.71
C CYS A 44 -3.99 -9.66 -0.77
N ASP A 45 -3.50 -10.60 0.04
CA ASP A 45 -4.02 -11.96 0.22
C ASP A 45 -5.54 -12.02 0.49
N LEU A 46 -6.03 -11.11 1.33
CA LEU A 46 -7.45 -11.01 1.66
C LEU A 46 -8.31 -10.61 0.45
N CYS A 47 -7.81 -9.69 -0.39
CA CYS A 47 -8.51 -9.26 -1.59
C CYS A 47 -8.51 -10.33 -2.68
N VAL A 48 -7.40 -11.08 -2.83
CA VAL A 48 -7.36 -12.26 -3.73
C VAL A 48 -8.41 -13.30 -3.32
N THR A 49 -8.50 -13.62 -2.02
CA THR A 49 -9.48 -14.58 -1.50
C THR A 49 -10.92 -14.14 -1.77
N ARG A 50 -11.22 -12.84 -1.55
CA ARG A 50 -12.55 -12.27 -1.84
C ARG A 50 -12.88 -12.32 -3.33
N ALA A 51 -11.93 -11.93 -4.18
CA ALA A 51 -12.11 -11.96 -5.63
C ALA A 51 -12.36 -13.39 -6.13
N ALA A 52 -11.60 -14.38 -5.65
CA ALA A 52 -11.81 -15.79 -5.99
C ALA A 52 -13.24 -16.25 -5.65
N ARG A 53 -13.75 -15.93 -4.46
CA ARG A 53 -15.14 -16.26 -4.09
C ARG A 53 -16.16 -15.62 -5.04
N LEU A 54 -15.98 -14.34 -5.37
CA LEU A 54 -16.90 -13.62 -6.27
C LEU A 54 -16.91 -14.23 -7.68
N ILE A 55 -15.76 -14.65 -8.18
CA ILE A 55 -15.62 -15.29 -9.50
C ILE A 55 -16.25 -16.70 -9.47
N SER A 56 -16.02 -17.48 -8.42
CA SER A 56 -16.60 -18.82 -8.28
C SER A 56 -18.12 -18.85 -8.07
N THR A 57 -18.72 -17.77 -7.57
CA THR A 57 -20.18 -17.74 -7.25
C THR A 57 -21.06 -17.52 -8.49
N ARG A 58 -20.49 -17.04 -9.61
CA ARG A 58 -21.23 -16.64 -10.81
C ARG A 58 -20.90 -17.45 -12.06
N SER A 59 -20.28 -18.62 -11.89
CA SER A 59 -20.05 -19.60 -12.97
C SER A 59 -21.06 -20.74 -12.89
#